data_AF-A0A5J9U8R0-F1
#
_entry.id   AF-A0A5J9U8R0-F1
#
_cell.length_a   1.000
_cell.length_b   1.000
_cell.length_c   1.000
_cell.angle_alpha   90.00
_cell.angle_beta   90.00
_cell.angle_gamma   90.00
#
_symmetry.space_group_name_H-M   'P 1'
#
loop_
_entity.id
_entity.type
_entity.pdbx_description
1 polymer ?
#
loop_
_entity_poly.entity_id
_entity_poly.type
_entity_poly.pdbx_seq_one_letter_code
_entity_poly.pdbx_strand_id
1 'polypeptide(L)'
;MEEMKKSKPRALVARSSWLMLLYLVAPAPAGVLQARAQPNSNGFISIDCGLAGSSYVEDDTKLSYVPDAAFVTDGAGENHNIPPHFITPQLQRILQNVRSFPNGTRNCYTLGPLISGNKYLIRAAFMYGDSASRPSLICT
;
A
#
# COMPACT_ATOMS: atom_id res chain seq x y z
N MET A 1 5.66 87.80 5.10
CA MET A 1 4.72 86.93 4.37
C MET A 1 5.59 85.83 3.81
N GLU A 2 5.52 84.57 4.20
CA GLU A 2 4.38 83.75 4.58
C GLU A 2 4.90 82.50 5.32
N GLU A 3 4.18 82.14 6.39
CA GLU A 3 3.86 80.77 6.85
C GLU A 3 4.96 79.72 7.09
N MET A 4 5.12 79.41 8.38
CA MET A 4 5.65 78.16 8.93
C MET A 4 4.85 76.94 8.43
N LYS A 5 5.45 76.09 7.60
CA LYS A 5 4.85 74.79 7.25
C LYS A 5 5.28 73.70 8.25
N LYS A 6 4.40 73.41 9.19
CA LYS A 6 4.52 72.36 10.21
C LYS A 6 4.63 70.96 9.56
N SER A 7 5.73 70.25 9.81
CA SER A 7 5.93 68.87 9.35
C SER A 7 5.45 67.85 10.40
N LYS A 8 4.77 66.80 9.95
CA LYS A 8 4.03 65.80 10.73
C LYS A 8 4.99 64.68 11.24
N PRO A 9 4.91 64.23 12.50
CA PRO A 9 5.74 63.13 12.98
C PRO A 9 5.30 61.79 12.37
N ARG A 10 6.27 60.95 11.98
CA ARG A 10 6.07 59.55 11.57
C ARG A 10 5.76 58.72 12.82
N ALA A 11 4.57 58.12 12.86
CA ALA A 11 4.21 57.13 13.87
C ALA A 11 4.99 55.82 13.61
N LEU A 12 5.74 55.36 14.61
CA LEU A 12 6.33 54.03 14.64
C LEU A 12 5.21 53.02 14.92
N VAL A 13 4.93 52.09 14.00
CA VAL A 13 3.98 51.00 14.23
C VAL A 13 4.61 49.99 15.17
N ALA A 14 4.15 49.96 16.42
CA ALA A 14 4.47 48.92 17.40
C ALA A 14 3.90 47.58 16.89
N ARG A 15 4.78 46.64 16.55
CA ARG A 15 4.40 45.30 16.06
C ARG A 15 3.89 44.49 17.25
N SER A 16 2.58 44.22 17.23
CA SER A 16 1.84 43.43 18.22
C SER A 16 2.52 42.08 18.49
N SER A 17 3.18 42.01 19.65
CA SER A 17 3.90 40.85 20.16
C SER A 17 2.94 39.96 20.94
N TRP A 18 1.98 39.30 20.26
CA TRP A 18 1.04 38.35 20.89
C TRP A 18 0.65 37.15 20.00
N LEU A 19 1.38 36.88 18.91
CA LEU A 19 1.06 35.77 17.99
C LEU A 19 1.93 34.51 18.15
N MET A 20 2.82 34.45 19.14
CA MET A 20 3.82 33.36 19.28
C MET A 20 3.54 32.38 20.44
N LEU A 21 2.27 32.13 20.79
CA LEU A 21 1.92 31.20 21.89
C LEU A 21 0.96 30.06 21.50
N LEU A 22 0.62 29.86 20.22
CA LEU A 22 -0.32 28.81 19.78
C LEU A 22 0.34 27.57 19.15
N TYR A 23 1.66 27.43 19.18
CA TYR A 23 2.38 26.32 18.52
C TYR A 23 2.86 25.19 19.46
N LEU A 24 2.09 24.82 20.49
CA LEU A 24 2.46 23.71 21.40
C LEU A 24 1.48 22.54 21.46
N VAL A 25 0.60 22.39 20.48
CA VAL A 25 -0.10 21.11 20.28
C VAL A 25 -0.02 20.76 18.80
N ALA A 26 1.14 20.30 18.36
CA ALA A 26 1.22 19.51 17.15
C ALA A 26 0.75 18.09 17.53
N PRO A 27 -0.46 17.64 17.14
CA PRO A 27 -0.78 16.23 17.24
C PRO A 27 0.24 15.50 16.37
N ALA A 28 1.07 14.65 16.97
CA ALA A 28 1.86 13.70 16.21
C ALA A 28 0.89 12.98 15.26
N PRO A 29 1.19 12.85 13.95
CA PRO A 29 0.42 11.96 13.13
C PRO A 29 0.53 10.59 13.80
N ALA A 30 -0.57 10.13 14.38
CA ALA A 30 -0.72 8.75 14.77
C ALA A 30 -0.59 7.97 13.47
N GLY A 31 0.64 7.57 13.15
CA GLY A 31 0.89 6.62 12.10
C GLY A 31 0.11 5.39 12.51
N VAL A 32 -1.04 5.18 11.89
CA VAL A 32 -1.75 3.91 12.01
C VAL A 32 -0.75 2.90 11.48
N LEU A 33 -0.14 2.13 12.39
CA LEU A 33 0.56 0.92 12.03
C LEU A 33 -0.51 0.02 11.43
N GLN A 34 -0.71 0.14 10.11
CA GLN A 34 -1.52 -0.79 9.36
C GLN A 34 -0.84 -2.14 9.59
N ALA A 35 -1.46 -2.99 10.42
CA ALA A 35 -0.93 -4.30 10.73
C ALA A 35 -0.95 -5.11 9.43
N ARG A 36 0.16 -5.10 8.70
CA ARG A 36 0.35 -5.91 7.51
C ARG A 36 0.38 -7.36 7.99
N ALA A 37 -0.50 -8.21 7.45
CA ALA A 37 -0.60 -9.64 7.74
C ALA A 37 -0.98 -10.02 9.19
N GLN A 38 -2.27 -9.99 9.53
CA GLN A 38 -2.77 -10.80 10.63
C GLN A 38 -3.30 -12.14 10.08
N PRO A 39 -2.93 -13.28 10.68
CA PRO A 39 -3.54 -14.55 10.33
C PRO A 39 -5.06 -14.44 10.48
N ASN A 40 -5.81 -15.02 9.54
CA ASN A 40 -7.25 -15.17 9.67
C ASN A 40 -7.59 -16.14 10.83
N SER A 41 -8.88 -16.34 11.09
CA SER A 41 -9.37 -17.25 12.14
C SER A 41 -8.82 -18.68 12.03
N ASN A 42 -8.34 -19.07 10.86
CA ASN A 42 -7.81 -20.40 10.57
C ASN A 42 -6.27 -20.44 10.64
N GLY A 43 -5.62 -19.33 11.03
CA GLY A 43 -4.17 -19.24 11.18
C GLY A 43 -3.41 -18.97 9.89
N PHE A 44 -4.08 -18.60 8.79
CA PHE A 44 -3.46 -18.37 7.49
C PHE A 44 -3.39 -16.88 7.13
N ILE A 45 -2.28 -16.51 6.48
CA ILE A 45 -2.18 -15.26 5.72
C ILE A 45 -2.30 -15.67 4.25
N SER A 46 -3.46 -15.41 3.64
CA SER A 46 -3.69 -15.70 2.23
C SER A 46 -3.75 -14.40 1.45
N ILE A 47 -2.85 -14.26 0.48
CA ILE A 47 -2.69 -13.07 -0.34
C ILE A 47 -3.10 -13.45 -1.76
N ASP A 48 -3.83 -12.57 -2.44
CA ASP A 48 -4.19 -12.69 -3.85
C ASP A 48 -3.47 -11.59 -4.64
N CYS A 49 -2.52 -12.00 -5.47
CA CYS A 49 -1.67 -11.08 -6.21
C CYS A 49 -2.37 -10.46 -7.42
N GLY A 50 -2.30 -9.14 -7.51
CA GLY A 50 -2.94 -8.42 -8.62
C GLY A 50 -4.43 -8.18 -8.42
N LEU A 51 -5.01 -8.58 -7.28
CA LEU A 51 -6.40 -8.29 -6.93
C LEU A 51 -6.62 -6.77 -6.79
N ALA A 52 -7.35 -6.19 -7.74
CA ALA A 52 -7.80 -4.81 -7.70
C ALA A 52 -9.20 -4.75 -7.06
N GLY A 53 -9.29 -4.92 -5.75
CA GLY A 53 -10.60 -4.95 -5.07
C GLY A 53 -10.52 -5.21 -3.58
N SER A 54 -11.65 -5.62 -3.01
CA SER A 54 -11.74 -6.02 -1.60
C SER A 54 -11.38 -7.49 -1.41
N SER A 55 -11.02 -7.82 -0.18
CA SER A 55 -10.84 -9.19 0.29
C SER A 55 -12.08 -10.06 0.04
N TYR A 56 -11.89 -11.37 -0.07
CA TYR A 56 -12.97 -12.34 -0.24
C TYR A 56 -12.68 -13.64 0.53
N VAL A 57 -13.71 -14.46 0.71
CA VAL A 57 -13.57 -15.81 1.27
C VAL A 57 -13.78 -16.81 0.14
N GLU A 58 -12.82 -17.72 -0.03
CA GLU A 58 -12.90 -18.79 -1.02
C GLU A 58 -13.88 -19.87 -0.55
N ASP A 59 -14.80 -20.28 -1.42
CA ASP A 59 -15.91 -21.14 -1.01
C ASP A 59 -15.47 -22.57 -0.70
N ASP A 60 -14.51 -23.11 -1.44
CA ASP A 60 -14.05 -24.49 -1.26
C ASP A 60 -13.18 -24.66 -0.01
N THR A 61 -12.24 -23.74 0.18
CA THR A 61 -11.23 -23.85 1.25
C THR A 61 -11.60 -23.07 2.50
N LYS A 62 -12.60 -22.18 2.42
CA LYS A 62 -13.00 -21.22 3.48
C LYS A 62 -11.85 -20.32 3.93
N LEU A 63 -10.84 -20.13 3.09
CA LEU A 63 -9.73 -19.22 3.35
C LEU A 63 -10.11 -17.79 2.96
N SER A 64 -9.76 -16.83 3.81
CA SER A 64 -9.90 -15.41 3.52
C SER A 64 -8.66 -14.92 2.78
N TYR A 65 -8.85 -14.41 1.56
CA TYR A 65 -7.83 -13.83 0.69
C TYR A 65 -7.93 -12.31 0.70
N VAL A 66 -6.77 -11.65 0.76
CA VAL A 66 -6.65 -10.19 0.77
C VAL A 66 -5.79 -9.70 -0.39
N PRO A 67 -5.98 -8.47 -0.88
CA PRO A 67 -5.13 -7.90 -1.93
C PRO A 67 -3.66 -7.80 -1.54
N ASP A 68 -2.78 -8.10 -2.48
CA ASP A 68 -1.33 -8.11 -2.26
C ASP A 68 -0.68 -6.72 -2.12
N ALA A 69 -1.39 -5.68 -2.53
CA ALA A 69 -0.94 -4.28 -2.46
C ALA A 69 -0.52 -3.85 -1.05
N ALA A 70 -1.10 -4.47 0.00
CA ALA A 70 -0.72 -4.18 1.39
C ALA A 70 0.60 -4.84 1.82
N PHE A 71 1.18 -5.73 1.02
CA PHE A 71 2.32 -6.57 1.38
C PHE A 71 3.53 -6.33 0.49
N VAL A 72 3.29 -6.01 -0.77
CA VAL A 72 4.33 -5.69 -1.73
C VAL A 72 4.94 -4.32 -1.45
N THR A 73 6.18 -4.11 -1.86
CA THR A 73 6.82 -2.78 -1.86
C THR A 73 5.96 -1.81 -2.67
N ASP A 74 5.74 -0.61 -2.14
CA ASP A 74 4.87 0.38 -2.78
C ASP A 74 5.34 0.70 -4.20
N GLY A 75 4.40 0.75 -5.14
CA GLY A 75 4.66 0.94 -6.57
C GLY A 75 5.39 -0.21 -7.28
N ALA A 76 5.63 -1.36 -6.65
CA ALA A 76 6.35 -2.47 -7.27
C ALA A 76 5.41 -3.37 -8.11
N GLY A 77 5.84 -3.62 -9.35
CA GLY A 77 5.15 -4.51 -10.27
C GLY A 77 3.84 -3.95 -10.82
N GLU A 78 3.19 -4.74 -11.66
CA GLU A 78 1.98 -4.37 -12.41
C GLU A 78 0.91 -5.44 -12.24
N ASN A 79 -0.34 -5.03 -12.03
CA ASN A 79 -1.47 -5.93 -11.90
C ASN A 79 -2.03 -6.26 -13.29
N HIS A 80 -2.32 -7.54 -13.53
CA HIS A 80 -2.97 -7.98 -14.76
C HIS A 80 -4.08 -8.99 -14.45
N ASN A 81 -5.15 -8.92 -15.22
CA ASN A 81 -6.08 -10.03 -15.33
C ASN A 81 -5.53 -11.00 -16.37
N ILE A 82 -5.73 -12.30 -16.15
CA ILE A 82 -5.37 -13.27 -17.18
C ILE A 82 -6.32 -13.16 -18.37
N PRO A 83 -5.85 -13.50 -19.59
CA PRO A 83 -6.71 -13.56 -20.76
C PRO A 83 -7.90 -14.53 -20.56
N PRO A 84 -9.10 -14.21 -21.08
CA PRO A 84 -10.30 -15.03 -20.88
C PRO A 84 -10.17 -16.49 -21.31
N HIS A 85 -9.33 -16.80 -22.31
CA HIS A 85 -9.13 -18.16 -22.79
C HIS A 85 -8.37 -19.07 -21.81
N PHE A 86 -7.73 -18.50 -20.79
CA PHE A 86 -7.14 -19.25 -19.67
C PHE A 86 -8.13 -19.48 -18.52
N ILE A 87 -9.26 -18.77 -18.50
CA ILE A 87 -10.27 -18.91 -17.45
C ILE A 87 -11.10 -20.17 -17.72
N THR A 88 -10.91 -21.18 -16.89
CA THR A 88 -11.67 -22.43 -16.91
C THR A 88 -12.43 -22.61 -15.60
N PRO A 89 -13.50 -23.43 -15.56
CA PRO A 89 -14.22 -23.70 -14.31
C PRO A 89 -13.35 -24.30 -13.20
N GLN A 90 -12.23 -24.94 -13.54
CA GLN A 90 -11.29 -25.55 -12.59
C GLN A 90 -10.18 -24.58 -12.16
N LEU A 91 -10.09 -23.41 -12.78
CA LEU A 91 -9.07 -22.43 -12.45
C LEU A 91 -9.39 -21.81 -11.08
N GLN A 92 -8.44 -21.92 -10.15
CA GLN A 92 -8.55 -21.30 -8.85
C GLN A 92 -8.61 -19.78 -8.99
N ARG A 93 -9.46 -19.12 -8.19
CA ARG A 93 -9.67 -17.68 -8.26
C ARG A 93 -8.39 -16.86 -8.11
N ILE A 94 -7.47 -17.30 -7.26
CA ILE A 94 -6.15 -16.70 -7.05
C ILE A 94 -5.28 -16.62 -8.31
N LEU A 95 -5.61 -17.40 -9.34
CA LEU A 95 -4.90 -17.42 -10.62
C LEU A 95 -5.56 -16.54 -11.68
N GLN A 96 -6.75 -15.97 -11.41
CA GLN A 96 -7.44 -15.10 -12.39
C GLN A 96 -6.76 -13.74 -12.52
N ASN A 97 -6.05 -13.32 -11.48
CA ASN A 97 -5.30 -12.09 -11.41
C ASN A 97 -3.84 -12.41 -11.07
N VAL A 98 -2.95 -11.58 -11.56
CA VAL A 98 -1.51 -11.77 -11.40
C VAL A 98 -0.81 -10.44 -11.16
N ARG A 99 0.27 -10.44 -10.38
CA ARG A 99 1.23 -9.33 -10.37
C ARG A 99 2.49 -9.72 -11.14
N SER A 100 2.87 -8.91 -12.11
CA SER A 100 4.12 -9.04 -12.86
C SER A 100 5.18 -8.06 -12.34
N PHE A 101 6.46 -8.35 -12.55
CA PHE A 101 7.57 -7.48 -12.15
C PHE A 101 8.58 -7.27 -13.28
N PRO A 102 8.24 -6.48 -14.31
CA PRO A 102 9.04 -6.39 -15.54
C PRO A 102 10.34 -5.59 -15.38
N ASN A 103 10.42 -4.73 -14.36
CA ASN A 103 11.51 -3.76 -14.19
C ASN A 103 12.42 -4.05 -12.99
N GLY A 104 12.08 -5.04 -12.16
CA GLY A 104 12.78 -5.32 -10.90
C GLY A 104 13.58 -6.62 -10.96
N THR A 105 14.87 -6.58 -10.58
CA THR A 105 15.67 -7.77 -10.28
C THR A 105 15.29 -8.41 -8.94
N ARG A 106 14.67 -7.65 -8.02
CA ARG A 106 14.22 -8.11 -6.70
C ARG A 106 12.94 -7.40 -6.28
N ASN A 107 11.95 -8.15 -5.83
CA ASN A 107 10.70 -7.64 -5.28
C ASN A 107 10.50 -8.23 -3.89
N CYS A 108 10.05 -7.41 -2.94
CA CYS A 108 9.93 -7.80 -1.55
C CYS A 108 8.46 -7.76 -1.12
N TYR A 109 8.02 -8.87 -0.52
CA TYR A 109 6.79 -8.97 0.24
C TYR A 109 7.12 -8.92 1.73
N THR A 110 6.52 -7.97 2.44
CA THR A 110 6.63 -7.88 3.88
C THR A 110 5.41 -8.54 4.49
N LEU A 111 5.61 -9.77 4.96
CA LEU A 111 4.66 -10.44 5.83
C LEU A 111 4.78 -9.84 7.24
N GLY A 112 3.69 -9.82 7.98
CA GLY A 112 3.59 -9.27 9.34
C GLY A 112 4.60 -9.88 10.31
N PRO A 113 4.64 -9.41 11.57
CA PRO A 113 5.59 -9.92 12.55
C PRO A 113 5.37 -11.43 12.74
N LEU A 114 6.32 -12.22 12.25
CA LEU A 114 6.38 -13.66 12.49
C LEU A 114 7.04 -13.89 13.86
N ILE A 115 6.56 -14.90 14.57
CA ILE A 115 7.08 -15.29 15.88
C ILE A 115 8.34 -16.12 15.64
N SER A 116 9.46 -15.65 16.18
CA SER A 116 10.72 -16.39 16.10
C SER A 116 10.61 -17.76 16.76
N GLY A 117 11.26 -18.77 16.18
CA GLY A 117 11.22 -20.15 16.65
C GLY A 117 10.03 -20.98 16.13
N ASN A 118 9.02 -20.34 15.54
CA ASN A 118 7.93 -21.05 14.89
C ASN A 118 8.32 -21.54 13.49
N LYS A 119 7.68 -22.63 13.06
CA LYS A 119 7.78 -23.15 11.69
C LYS A 119 6.60 -22.65 10.88
N TYR A 120 6.87 -22.16 9.68
CA TYR A 120 5.88 -21.63 8.75
C TYR A 120 5.95 -22.37 7.43
N LEU A 121 4.79 -22.70 6.87
CA LEU A 121 4.69 -23.20 5.50
C LEU A 121 4.41 -22.02 4.58
N ILE A 122 5.26 -21.85 3.57
CA ILE A 122 5.05 -20.86 2.51
C ILE A 122 4.62 -21.62 1.27
N ARG A 123 3.46 -21.27 0.74
CA ARG A 123 2.96 -21.76 -0.56
C ARG A 123 2.78 -20.56 -1.46
N ALA A 124 3.38 -20.64 -2.64
CA ALA A 124 3.16 -19.70 -3.72
C ALA A 124 2.55 -20.46 -4.89
N ALA A 125 1.66 -19.81 -5.61
CA ALA A 125 1.22 -20.29 -6.91
C ALA A 125 1.70 -19.29 -7.99
N PHE A 126 1.79 -19.79 -9.22
CA PHE A 126 2.39 -19.09 -10.34
C PHE A 126 1.59 -19.45 -11.60
N MET A 127 1.30 -18.46 -12.43
CA MET A 127 0.92 -18.69 -13.81
C MET A 127 2.05 -18.32 -14.75
N TYR A 128 2.09 -18.97 -15.90
CA TYR A 128 3.00 -18.63 -16.98
C TYR A 128 2.16 -18.42 -18.23
N GLY A 129 2.29 -17.26 -18.86
CA GLY A 129 1.60 -16.91 -20.09
C GLY A 129 2.58 -16.33 -21.10
N ASP A 130 2.46 -16.76 -22.35
CA ASP A 130 3.11 -16.08 -23.47
C ASP A 130 2.14 -15.04 -24.03
N SER A 131 2.44 -13.78 -23.78
CA SER A 131 1.91 -12.70 -24.59
C SER A 131 3.05 -11.74 -24.87
N ALA A 132 3.90 -12.08 -25.84
CA ALA A 132 4.78 -11.17 -26.58
C ALA A 132 5.40 -10.02 -25.75
N SER A 133 5.95 -10.32 -24.58
CA SER A 133 7.10 -9.65 -23.95
C SER A 133 7.21 -10.05 -22.47
N ARG A 134 8.12 -11.00 -22.25
CA ARG A 134 8.89 -11.25 -21.02
C ARG A 134 8.23 -12.22 -20.02
N PRO A 135 8.93 -13.33 -19.68
CA PRO A 135 8.47 -14.26 -18.65
C PRO A 135 8.55 -13.56 -17.31
N SER A 136 7.48 -12.90 -16.92
CA SER A 136 7.40 -12.24 -15.62
C SER A 136 6.98 -13.30 -14.62
N LEU A 137 7.81 -13.53 -13.60
CA LEU A 137 7.42 -14.30 -12.42
C LEU A 137 6.11 -13.71 -11.88
N ILE A 138 5.04 -14.48 -12.00
CA ILE A 138 3.71 -14.15 -11.53
C ILE A 138 3.62 -14.66 -10.09
N CYS A 139 3.63 -13.76 -9.11
CA CYS A 139 3.15 -14.14 -7.79
C CYS A 139 1.62 -14.29 -7.88
N THR A 140 1.06 -15.34 -7.28
CA THR A 140 -0.35 -15.44 -6.87
C THR A 140 -0.43 -15.69 -5.38
#